data_AF-A0A443DMR0-F1
#
_entry.id   AF-A0A443DMR0-F1
#
_cell.length_a   1.000
_cell.length_b   1.000
_cell.length_c   1.000
_cell.angle_alpha   90.00
_cell.angle_beta   90.00
_cell.angle_gamma   90.00
#
_symmetry.space_group_name_H-M   'P 1'
#
loop_
_entity.id
_entity.type
_entity.pdbx_description
1 polymer ?
#
loop_
_entity_poly.entity_id
_entity_poly.type
_entity_poly.pdbx_seq_one_letter_code
_entity_poly.pdbx_strand_id
1 'polypeptide(L)'
;MSNYPLSYKLSWLPRFLKPSLSGDRQGFAPAAGIMIEPPPARTVRFAFVGDISAVANRSAPQCDPAIATLLGSADLVIGNCESPVVERPSAAMGTKLGTRHAMTERFLAEALAAVGISRDKLVLSLANNHALDQGVEGFDETVAALERLGIRSIGTAAAGPVERLAVGPLTIGFAAFTLWRNAGAAAFAGRVSMQGEPARWPRRDAVDLTCAVPHWDWEFRHFPQAETRALARRLAAQGVGLIAGHHAHVVQPVERIGKALVAYGLGDFLGTAFARQPWPGRIGGILTVDISADADTRGAIAAYRLHPFMRLRAGDHERLVPIEALEGALRQNVTDRFVAVLVTGIDGHS
;
A
#
# COMPACT_ATOMS: atom_id res chain seq x y z
N MET A 1 -20.48 -6.20 -1.94
CA MET A 1 -20.31 -6.20 -0.47
C MET A 1 -18.95 -6.78 -0.17
N SER A 2 -18.06 -6.05 0.50
CA SER A 2 -16.88 -6.67 1.12
C SER A 2 -17.36 -7.87 1.93
N ASN A 3 -16.71 -9.01 1.73
CA ASN A 3 -17.10 -10.32 2.25
C ASN A 3 -16.96 -10.45 3.79
N TYR A 4 -16.86 -9.34 4.53
CA TYR A 4 -16.82 -9.35 5.98
C TYR A 4 -18.13 -9.85 6.60
N PRO A 5 -18.05 -10.68 7.65
CA PRO A 5 -19.18 -10.91 8.53
C PRO A 5 -19.74 -9.57 9.06
N LEU A 6 -21.07 -9.44 9.15
CA LEU A 6 -21.70 -8.22 9.68
C LEU A 6 -21.20 -7.89 11.10
N SER A 7 -20.98 -8.92 11.92
CA SER A 7 -20.39 -8.80 13.26
C SER A 7 -19.03 -8.09 13.24
N TYR A 8 -18.23 -8.31 12.19
CA TYR A 8 -16.93 -7.66 12.05
C TYR A 8 -17.07 -6.18 11.74
N LYS A 9 -17.96 -5.80 10.81
CA LYS A 9 -18.22 -4.39 10.47
C LYS A 9 -18.72 -3.60 11.69
N LEU A 10 -19.59 -4.21 12.49
CA LEU A 10 -20.07 -3.60 13.74
C LEU A 10 -18.93 -3.41 14.77
N SER A 11 -17.88 -4.23 14.72
CA SER A 11 -16.70 -4.09 15.59
C SER A 11 -15.79 -2.90 15.24
N TRP A 12 -16.01 -2.22 14.10
CA TRP A 12 -15.20 -1.05 13.72
C TRP A 12 -15.46 0.14 14.65
N LEU A 13 -16.73 0.40 15.00
CA LEU A 13 -17.12 1.48 15.90
C LEU A 13 -16.33 1.48 17.22
N PRO A 14 -16.27 0.37 17.99
CA PRO A 14 -15.47 0.34 19.21
C PRO A 14 -13.97 0.43 18.95
N ARG A 15 -13.46 -0.01 17.79
CA ARG A 15 -12.03 0.11 17.44
C ARG A 15 -11.62 1.55 17.13
N PHE A 16 -12.54 2.36 16.63
CA PHE A 16 -12.30 3.79 16.44
C PHE A 16 -12.23 4.56 17.77
N LEU A 17 -12.95 4.08 18.79
CA LEU A 17 -12.96 4.67 20.13
C LEU A 17 -11.80 4.16 21.00
N LYS A 18 -11.52 2.85 20.93
CA LYS A 18 -10.42 2.18 21.65
C LYS A 18 -9.67 1.26 20.69
N PRO A 19 -8.66 1.80 19.98
CA PRO A 19 -7.94 1.03 18.98
C PRO A 19 -7.22 -0.17 19.57
N SER A 20 -7.67 -1.37 19.20
CA SER A 20 -7.10 -2.60 19.73
C SER A 20 -5.65 -2.80 19.31
N LEU A 21 -4.84 -3.33 20.21
CA LEU A 21 -3.52 -3.93 19.94
C LEU A 21 -3.56 -5.45 20.18
N SER A 22 -4.74 -6.05 20.20
CA SER A 22 -4.90 -7.51 20.32
C SER A 22 -4.41 -8.21 19.07
N GLY A 23 -3.69 -9.31 19.25
CA GLY A 23 -3.20 -10.15 18.16
C GLY A 23 -1.88 -10.81 18.54
N ASP A 24 -1.41 -11.69 17.67
CA ASP A 24 -0.06 -12.25 17.80
C ASP A 24 0.97 -11.16 17.45
N ARG A 25 1.91 -10.93 18.37
CA ARG A 25 2.96 -9.90 18.28
C ARG A 25 4.35 -10.49 18.01
N GLN A 26 4.45 -11.80 17.82
CA GLN A 26 5.72 -12.51 17.78
C GLN A 26 6.27 -12.68 16.36
N GLY A 27 7.60 -12.62 16.26
CA GLY A 27 8.33 -12.91 15.02
C GLY A 27 8.33 -11.77 14.00
N PHE A 28 8.03 -10.54 14.42
CA PHE A 28 8.18 -9.35 13.59
C PHE A 28 9.61 -8.80 13.65
N ALA A 29 10.03 -8.16 12.57
CA ALA A 29 11.33 -7.53 12.44
C ALA A 29 11.24 -6.04 12.80
N PRO A 30 12.37 -5.40 13.19
CA PRO A 30 12.39 -3.96 13.39
C PRO A 30 11.97 -3.17 12.15
N ALA A 31 11.55 -1.93 12.36
CA ALA A 31 11.08 -1.03 11.31
C ALA A 31 12.13 -0.72 10.23
N ALA A 32 13.41 -0.93 10.53
CA ALA A 32 14.50 -0.83 9.59
C ALA A 32 15.45 -2.00 9.74
N GLY A 33 16.23 -2.29 8.70
CA GLY A 33 17.43 -3.09 8.89
C GLY A 33 18.20 -3.38 7.62
N ILE A 34 19.42 -3.83 7.84
CA ILE A 34 20.37 -4.24 6.81
C ILE A 34 20.19 -5.75 6.57
N MET A 35 20.32 -6.15 5.31
CA MET A 35 20.14 -7.53 4.83
C MET A 35 21.35 -8.06 4.07
N ILE A 36 22.24 -7.18 3.61
CA ILE A 36 23.50 -7.53 2.94
C ILE A 36 24.62 -6.70 3.55
N GLU A 37 25.69 -7.37 4.01
CA GLU A 37 26.90 -6.74 4.52
C GLU A 37 28.14 -7.38 3.84
N PRO A 38 29.08 -6.58 3.31
CA PRO A 38 29.01 -5.11 3.18
C PRO A 38 27.90 -4.64 2.20
N PRO A 39 27.44 -3.37 2.28
CA PRO A 39 26.42 -2.86 1.37
C PRO A 39 26.84 -2.99 -0.10
N PRO A 40 25.89 -3.27 -1.02
CA PRO A 40 26.18 -3.27 -2.46
C PRO A 40 26.68 -1.92 -2.95
N ALA A 41 27.54 -1.93 -3.97
CA ALA A 41 28.05 -0.73 -4.63
C ALA A 41 26.95 0.01 -5.41
N ARG A 42 25.96 -0.72 -5.93
CA ARG A 42 24.83 -0.14 -6.68
C ARG A 42 23.51 -0.71 -6.17
N THR A 43 22.54 0.18 -5.95
CA THR A 43 21.19 -0.17 -5.55
C THR A 43 20.15 0.58 -6.37
N VAL A 44 18.97 -0.03 -6.51
CA VAL A 44 17.74 0.62 -6.96
C VAL A 44 16.80 0.74 -5.77
N ARG A 45 16.26 1.93 -5.51
CA ARG A 45 15.40 2.22 -4.36
C ARG A 45 13.93 2.23 -4.74
N PHE A 46 13.14 1.38 -4.07
CA PHE A 46 11.68 1.46 -4.13
C PHE A 46 11.12 2.17 -2.92
N ALA A 47 9.99 2.87 -3.10
CA ALA A 47 9.14 3.36 -2.03
C ALA A 47 7.72 2.80 -2.20
N PHE A 48 7.25 2.02 -1.24
CA PHE A 48 5.86 1.58 -1.19
C PHE A 48 5.07 2.53 -0.30
N VAL A 49 3.99 3.06 -0.83
CA VAL A 49 3.02 3.86 -0.09
C VAL A 49 1.74 3.07 0.11
N GLY A 50 0.97 3.52 1.10
CA GLY A 50 -0.35 2.97 1.41
C GLY A 50 -1.42 3.21 0.35
N ASP A 51 -2.66 3.04 0.78
CA ASP A 51 -3.83 3.21 -0.07
C ASP A 51 -4.06 4.68 -0.47
N ILE A 52 -4.37 4.93 -1.75
CA ILE A 52 -4.57 6.26 -2.32
C ILE A 52 -6.03 6.46 -2.70
N SER A 53 -6.65 7.48 -2.12
CA SER A 53 -8.03 7.86 -2.37
C SER A 53 -8.28 9.35 -2.09
N ALA A 54 -9.33 9.90 -2.70
CA ALA A 54 -9.76 11.28 -2.48
C ALA A 54 -10.90 11.42 -1.46
N VAL A 55 -11.33 10.33 -0.79
CA VAL A 55 -12.50 10.38 0.11
C VAL A 55 -12.32 11.40 1.24
N ALA A 56 -11.09 11.56 1.75
CA ALA A 56 -10.77 12.56 2.76
C ALA A 56 -10.38 13.96 2.21
N ASN A 57 -10.25 14.13 0.90
CA ASN A 57 -9.60 15.28 0.29
C ASN A 57 -10.43 15.88 -0.85
N ARG A 58 -10.81 17.16 -0.73
CA ARG A 58 -11.45 17.91 -1.84
C ARG A 58 -10.43 18.57 -2.76
N SER A 59 -9.23 18.83 -2.25
CA SER A 59 -8.10 19.42 -2.95
C SER A 59 -6.82 18.62 -2.61
N ALA A 60 -5.75 18.83 -3.39
CA ALA A 60 -4.49 18.12 -3.17
C ALA A 60 -3.98 18.30 -1.73
N PRO A 61 -3.34 17.27 -1.14
CA PRO A 61 -2.79 17.36 0.19
C PRO A 61 -1.67 18.40 0.27
N GLN A 62 -1.43 18.91 1.47
CA GLN A 62 -0.14 19.53 1.79
C GLN A 62 0.84 18.41 2.14
N CYS A 63 2.06 18.48 1.63
CA CYS A 63 3.10 17.51 1.96
C CYS A 63 4.26 18.21 2.65
N ASP A 64 4.70 17.65 3.77
CA ASP A 64 5.96 18.04 4.36
C ASP A 64 7.12 17.77 3.37
N PRO A 65 8.09 18.71 3.23
CA PRO A 65 9.21 18.54 2.32
C PRO A 65 10.05 17.27 2.56
N ALA A 66 10.12 16.77 3.81
CA ALA A 66 10.86 15.55 4.11
C ALA A 66 10.21 14.32 3.45
N ILE A 67 8.88 14.24 3.46
CA ILE A 67 8.14 13.16 2.78
C ILE A 67 8.27 13.31 1.26
N ALA A 68 8.12 14.53 0.74
CA ALA A 68 8.26 14.77 -0.70
C ALA A 68 9.66 14.42 -1.22
N THR A 69 10.70 14.76 -0.45
CA THR A 69 12.09 14.40 -0.76
C THR A 69 12.30 12.89 -0.73
N LEU A 70 11.77 12.20 0.29
CA LEU A 70 11.85 10.75 0.41
C LEU A 70 11.27 10.06 -0.83
N LEU A 71 10.06 10.45 -1.24
CA LEU A 71 9.37 9.88 -2.39
C LEU A 71 10.03 10.25 -3.72
N GLY A 72 10.43 11.52 -3.88
CA GLY A 72 11.11 12.00 -5.09
C GLY A 72 12.48 11.36 -5.32
N SER A 73 13.16 10.93 -4.25
CA SER A 73 14.44 10.23 -4.30
C SER A 73 14.36 8.77 -4.73
N ALA A 74 13.17 8.16 -4.74
CA ALA A 74 13.00 6.77 -5.15
C ALA A 74 13.15 6.62 -6.68
N ASP A 75 13.63 5.44 -7.10
CA ASP A 75 13.65 5.05 -8.51
C ASP A 75 12.27 4.58 -8.97
N LEU A 76 11.48 4.02 -8.05
CA LEU A 76 10.10 3.61 -8.29
C LEU A 76 9.26 3.81 -7.02
N VAL A 77 8.06 4.36 -7.19
CA VAL A 77 7.04 4.45 -6.14
C VAL A 77 5.89 3.52 -6.48
N ILE A 78 5.44 2.73 -5.52
CA ILE A 78 4.36 1.76 -5.69
C ILE A 78 3.26 2.07 -4.67
N GLY A 79 2.00 2.16 -5.13
CA GLY A 79 0.85 2.38 -4.26
C GLY A 79 -0.39 1.59 -4.70
N ASN A 80 -1.47 1.66 -3.93
CA ASN A 80 -2.77 1.11 -4.31
C ASN A 80 -3.72 2.24 -4.69
N CYS A 81 -4.25 2.21 -5.91
CA CYS A 81 -5.27 3.13 -6.39
C CYS A 81 -6.65 2.61 -5.96
N GLU A 82 -7.05 2.95 -4.75
CA GLU A 82 -8.26 2.39 -4.13
C GLU A 82 -9.55 3.10 -4.55
N SER A 83 -9.45 4.36 -4.97
CA SER A 83 -10.56 5.04 -5.63
C SER A 83 -10.46 4.91 -7.15
N PRO A 84 -11.54 4.49 -7.84
CA PRO A 84 -11.66 4.67 -9.28
C PRO A 84 -11.36 6.12 -9.70
N VAL A 85 -10.63 6.30 -10.79
CA VAL A 85 -10.28 7.60 -11.37
C VAL A 85 -11.28 7.91 -12.48
N VAL A 86 -12.24 8.78 -12.20
CA VAL A 86 -13.33 9.13 -13.13
C VAL A 86 -13.57 10.64 -13.15
N GLU A 87 -13.97 11.19 -14.29
CA GLU A 87 -14.30 12.61 -14.40
C GLU A 87 -15.58 12.97 -13.65
N ARG A 88 -16.59 12.10 -13.74
CA ARG A 88 -17.92 12.32 -13.17
C ARG A 88 -18.34 11.12 -12.33
N PRO A 89 -18.16 11.17 -11.00
CA PRO A 89 -18.59 10.11 -10.11
C PRO A 89 -20.09 9.82 -10.26
N SER A 90 -20.45 8.55 -10.42
CA SER A 90 -21.83 8.12 -10.56
C SER A 90 -22.48 7.91 -9.20
N ALA A 91 -23.60 8.61 -8.98
CA ALA A 91 -24.45 8.45 -7.81
C ALA A 91 -25.46 7.28 -7.93
N ALA A 92 -25.44 6.51 -9.03
CA ALA A 92 -26.46 5.49 -9.30
C ALA A 92 -26.58 4.46 -8.15
N MET A 93 -27.80 4.12 -7.72
CA MET A 93 -28.06 3.21 -6.58
C MET A 93 -27.77 1.72 -6.88
N GLY A 94 -26.54 1.36 -7.26
CA GLY A 94 -26.19 -0.01 -7.68
C GLY A 94 -25.34 -0.81 -6.68
N THR A 95 -24.67 -0.15 -5.75
CA THR A 95 -23.78 -0.81 -4.77
C THR A 95 -24.40 -0.71 -3.38
N LYS A 96 -24.83 -1.86 -2.84
CA LYS A 96 -25.46 -1.96 -1.52
C LYS A 96 -24.44 -1.62 -0.42
N LEU A 97 -24.78 -0.62 0.41
CA LEU A 97 -24.09 -0.13 1.61
C LEU A 97 -22.56 0.00 1.51
N GLY A 98 -22.09 1.19 1.16
CA GLY A 98 -20.70 1.65 1.21
C GLY A 98 -20.56 3.04 0.60
N THR A 99 -19.55 3.82 1.00
CA THR A 99 -19.12 5.01 0.26
C THR A 99 -18.66 4.58 -1.12
N ARG A 100 -19.19 5.18 -2.18
CA ARG A 100 -18.69 4.93 -3.55
C ARG A 100 -17.41 5.73 -3.73
N HIS A 101 -16.29 5.03 -3.74
CA HIS A 101 -15.00 5.65 -3.90
C HIS A 101 -14.87 6.21 -5.32
N ALA A 102 -14.27 7.38 -5.44
CA ALA A 102 -13.94 8.03 -6.69
C ALA A 102 -12.94 9.15 -6.42
N MET A 103 -12.07 9.38 -7.40
CA MET A 103 -11.24 10.58 -7.50
C MET A 103 -11.18 11.03 -8.95
N THR A 104 -10.85 12.29 -9.19
CA THR A 104 -10.69 12.80 -10.55
C THR A 104 -9.25 12.68 -11.02
N GLU A 105 -9.04 12.63 -12.34
CA GLU A 105 -7.71 12.67 -12.95
C GLU A 105 -6.93 13.92 -12.51
N ARG A 106 -7.63 15.07 -12.46
CA ARG A 106 -7.09 16.34 -11.95
C ARG A 106 -6.61 16.23 -10.50
N PHE A 107 -7.45 15.66 -9.62
CA PHE A 107 -7.06 15.49 -8.21
C PHE A 107 -5.81 14.62 -8.10
N LEU A 108 -5.78 13.47 -8.77
CA LEU A 108 -4.62 12.57 -8.72
C LEU A 108 -3.36 13.28 -9.22
N ALA A 109 -3.44 13.98 -10.35
CA ALA A 109 -2.34 14.76 -10.89
C ALA A 109 -1.81 15.83 -9.92
N GLU A 110 -2.70 16.60 -9.29
CA GLU A 110 -2.33 17.64 -8.32
C GLU A 110 -1.75 17.03 -7.04
N ALA A 111 -2.32 15.91 -6.56
CA ALA A 111 -1.84 15.23 -5.38
C ALA A 111 -0.42 14.66 -5.58
N LEU A 112 -0.15 14.04 -6.73
CA LEU A 112 1.18 13.52 -7.07
C LEU A 112 2.22 14.65 -7.14
N ALA A 113 1.86 15.80 -7.72
CA ALA A 113 2.72 16.97 -7.74
C ALA A 113 3.02 17.48 -6.31
N ALA A 114 1.99 17.54 -5.44
CA ALA A 114 2.15 18.02 -4.08
C ALA A 114 3.06 17.11 -3.23
N VAL A 115 3.03 15.80 -3.44
CA VAL A 115 3.87 14.84 -2.71
C VAL A 115 5.21 14.54 -3.40
N GLY A 116 5.52 15.21 -4.50
CA GLY A 116 6.81 15.08 -5.19
C GLY A 116 7.01 13.77 -5.97
N ILE A 117 5.94 13.04 -6.30
CA ILE A 117 6.02 11.81 -7.09
C ILE A 117 5.93 12.15 -8.58
N SER A 118 6.96 11.81 -9.35
CA SER A 118 6.88 11.84 -10.82
C SER A 118 6.07 10.67 -11.36
N ARG A 119 5.19 10.93 -12.32
CA ARG A 119 4.19 9.97 -12.84
C ARG A 119 4.86 8.76 -13.51
N ASP A 120 5.96 8.99 -14.22
CA ASP A 120 6.77 7.96 -14.89
C ASP A 120 7.51 7.03 -13.91
N LYS A 121 7.62 7.42 -12.64
CA LYS A 121 8.16 6.60 -11.55
C LYS A 121 7.07 5.93 -10.71
N LEU A 122 5.80 6.16 -11.00
CA LEU A 122 4.69 5.62 -10.22
C LEU A 122 4.11 4.35 -10.85
N VAL A 123 3.86 3.36 -10.00
CA VAL A 123 3.08 2.16 -10.31
C VAL A 123 1.91 2.07 -9.34
N LEU A 124 0.69 1.94 -9.86
CA LEU A 124 -0.52 1.80 -9.06
C LEU A 124 -1.18 0.44 -9.23
N SER A 125 -1.41 -0.25 -8.12
CA SER A 125 -2.28 -1.42 -8.10
C SER A 125 -3.73 -1.01 -8.26
N LEU A 126 -4.44 -1.69 -9.17
CA LEU A 126 -5.90 -1.65 -9.33
C LEU A 126 -6.57 -2.90 -8.71
N ALA A 127 -5.78 -3.81 -8.15
CA ALA A 127 -6.29 -5.02 -7.51
C ALA A 127 -6.76 -4.73 -6.08
N ASN A 128 -7.96 -4.17 -5.95
CA ASN A 128 -8.59 -3.88 -4.66
C ASN A 128 -10.10 -4.09 -4.70
N ASN A 129 -10.73 -4.08 -3.53
CA ASN A 129 -12.17 -4.27 -3.38
C ASN A 129 -13.03 -3.14 -3.99
N HIS A 130 -12.51 -1.92 -4.03
CA HIS A 130 -13.18 -0.70 -4.48
C HIS A 130 -13.04 -0.40 -5.98
N ALA A 131 -12.27 -1.22 -6.71
CA ALA A 131 -12.01 -1.06 -8.14
C ALA A 131 -13.27 -0.90 -9.01
N LEU A 132 -14.42 -1.45 -8.58
CA LEU A 132 -15.70 -1.40 -9.30
C LEU A 132 -16.76 -0.53 -8.61
N ASP A 133 -16.39 0.38 -7.71
CA ASP A 133 -17.35 1.27 -7.04
C ASP A 133 -18.08 2.21 -8.00
N GLN A 134 -17.45 2.51 -9.15
CA GLN A 134 -18.02 3.27 -10.26
C GLN A 134 -18.53 2.38 -11.41
N GLY A 135 -18.75 1.09 -11.15
CA GLY A 135 -19.16 0.13 -12.18
C GLY A 135 -18.00 -0.35 -13.05
N VAL A 136 -18.34 -1.10 -14.10
CA VAL A 136 -17.36 -1.59 -15.08
C VAL A 136 -16.83 -0.44 -15.92
N GLU A 137 -17.72 0.47 -16.32
CA GLU A 137 -17.40 1.65 -17.09
C GLU A 137 -16.41 2.55 -16.34
N GLY A 138 -16.61 2.75 -15.03
CA GLY A 138 -15.68 3.51 -14.21
C GLY A 138 -14.32 2.83 -14.01
N PHE A 139 -14.25 1.50 -14.03
CA PHE A 139 -12.98 0.77 -14.03
C PHE A 139 -12.23 0.94 -15.36
N ASP A 140 -12.93 0.79 -16.48
CA ASP A 140 -12.36 0.99 -17.81
C ASP A 140 -11.88 2.45 -17.99
N GLU A 141 -12.66 3.43 -17.49
CA GLU A 141 -12.26 4.83 -17.43
C GLU A 141 -11.03 5.05 -16.53
N THR A 142 -10.94 4.35 -15.39
CA THR A 142 -9.77 4.42 -14.49
C THR A 142 -8.51 3.95 -15.20
N VAL A 143 -8.56 2.81 -15.89
CA VAL A 143 -7.42 2.28 -16.66
C VAL A 143 -6.99 3.29 -17.72
N ALA A 144 -7.94 3.84 -18.48
CA ALA A 144 -7.67 4.84 -19.50
C ALA A 144 -7.11 6.15 -18.92
N ALA A 145 -7.57 6.58 -17.74
CA ALA A 145 -7.07 7.78 -17.06
C ALA A 145 -5.62 7.60 -16.60
N LEU A 146 -5.27 6.44 -16.04
CA LEU A 146 -3.89 6.16 -15.65
C LEU A 146 -2.96 6.12 -16.88
N GLU A 147 -3.41 5.54 -17.99
CA GLU A 147 -2.67 5.55 -19.25
C GLU A 147 -2.45 6.98 -19.78
N ARG A 148 -3.49 7.83 -19.81
CA ARG A 148 -3.37 9.25 -20.20
C ARG A 148 -2.41 10.04 -19.31
N LEU A 149 -2.40 9.74 -18.01
CA LEU A 149 -1.48 10.35 -17.06
C LEU A 149 -0.04 9.84 -17.17
N GLY A 150 0.20 8.78 -17.96
CA GLY A 150 1.50 8.12 -18.05
C GLY A 150 1.87 7.33 -16.79
N ILE A 151 0.87 6.94 -15.99
CA ILE A 151 1.04 6.16 -14.76
C ILE A 151 0.90 4.68 -15.10
N ARG A 152 1.90 3.88 -14.74
CA ARG A 152 1.83 2.43 -14.92
C ARG A 152 0.82 1.85 -13.92
N SER A 153 -0.02 0.94 -14.38
CA SER A 153 -0.94 0.19 -13.51
C SER A 153 -0.56 -1.29 -13.46
N ILE A 154 -0.86 -1.93 -12.34
CA ILE A 154 -0.73 -3.39 -12.16
C ILE A 154 -2.01 -3.97 -11.57
N GLY A 155 -2.19 -5.29 -11.68
CA GLY A 155 -3.27 -6.00 -10.99
C GLY A 155 -4.59 -6.02 -11.76
N THR A 156 -4.56 -5.72 -13.06
CA THR A 156 -5.66 -6.09 -13.96
C THR A 156 -5.55 -7.57 -14.31
N ALA A 157 -6.67 -8.26 -14.50
CA ALA A 157 -6.63 -9.68 -14.86
C ALA A 157 -6.11 -9.92 -16.29
N ALA A 158 -6.26 -8.93 -17.18
CA ALA A 158 -5.82 -9.00 -18.58
C ALA A 158 -4.28 -9.05 -18.71
N ALA A 159 -3.55 -8.41 -17.79
CA ALA A 159 -2.09 -8.42 -17.78
C ALA A 159 -1.48 -9.73 -17.25
N GLY A 160 -2.33 -10.66 -16.77
CA GLY A 160 -1.91 -11.88 -16.10
C GLY A 160 -1.52 -11.65 -14.64
N PRO A 161 -1.08 -12.72 -13.93
CA PRO A 161 -0.84 -12.64 -12.50
C PRO A 161 0.49 -11.99 -12.11
N VAL A 162 1.41 -11.81 -13.06
CA VAL A 162 2.73 -11.21 -12.83
C VAL A 162 3.10 -10.31 -14.02
N GLU A 163 3.25 -9.03 -13.76
CA GLU A 163 3.63 -8.01 -14.74
C GLU A 163 5.11 -7.68 -14.61
N ARG A 164 5.83 -7.56 -15.72
CA ARG A 164 7.29 -7.33 -15.72
C ARG A 164 7.60 -5.89 -16.06
N LEU A 165 8.33 -5.22 -15.19
CA LEU A 165 8.75 -3.83 -15.36
C LEU A 165 10.26 -3.72 -15.27
N ALA A 166 10.87 -3.00 -16.20
CA ALA A 166 12.26 -2.59 -16.09
C ALA A 166 12.36 -1.37 -15.16
N VAL A 167 13.25 -1.43 -14.18
CA VAL A 167 13.54 -0.34 -13.25
C VAL A 167 15.04 -0.16 -13.17
N GLY A 168 15.55 0.84 -13.90
CA GLY A 168 16.98 1.00 -14.11
C GLY A 168 17.59 -0.29 -14.68
N PRO A 169 18.62 -0.87 -14.04
CA PRO A 169 19.25 -2.09 -14.52
C PRO A 169 18.48 -3.36 -14.16
N LEU A 170 17.39 -3.32 -13.39
CA LEU A 170 16.67 -4.51 -12.89
C LEU A 170 15.37 -4.77 -13.67
N THR A 171 15.00 -6.04 -13.81
CA THR A 171 13.67 -6.49 -14.25
C THR A 171 12.90 -7.02 -13.05
N ILE A 172 11.75 -6.43 -12.76
CA ILE A 172 10.95 -6.70 -11.58
C ILE A 172 9.62 -7.30 -11.98
N GLY A 173 9.23 -8.41 -11.35
CA GLY A 173 7.91 -9.00 -11.49
C GLY A 173 6.97 -8.50 -10.40
N PHE A 174 5.88 -7.82 -10.75
CA PHE A 174 4.85 -7.39 -9.82
C PHE A 174 3.63 -8.31 -9.89
N ALA A 175 3.26 -8.89 -8.74
CA ALA A 175 2.07 -9.71 -8.58
C ALA A 175 1.07 -9.00 -7.67
N ALA A 176 0.18 -8.19 -8.27
CA ALA A 176 -0.90 -7.51 -7.56
C ALA A 176 -2.19 -8.34 -7.61
N PHE A 177 -2.85 -8.50 -6.47
CA PHE A 177 -4.12 -9.23 -6.36
C PHE A 177 -4.92 -8.79 -5.14
N THR A 178 -6.24 -8.93 -5.20
CA THR A 178 -7.12 -8.70 -4.06
C THR A 178 -7.77 -9.99 -3.55
N LEU A 179 -7.91 -10.10 -2.23
CA LEU A 179 -8.74 -11.13 -1.58
C LEU A 179 -10.17 -10.64 -1.30
N TRP A 180 -10.46 -9.38 -1.61
CA TRP A 180 -11.70 -8.69 -1.29
C TRP A 180 -12.36 -8.10 -2.54
N ARG A 181 -13.69 -8.03 -2.53
CA ARG A 181 -14.50 -7.46 -3.63
C ARG A 181 -15.72 -6.74 -3.08
N ASN A 182 -16.04 -5.56 -3.62
CA ASN A 182 -17.28 -4.85 -3.29
C ASN A 182 -18.40 -5.03 -4.33
N ALA A 183 -18.11 -5.68 -5.46
CA ALA A 183 -19.11 -6.06 -6.46
C ALA A 183 -19.26 -7.58 -6.60
N GLY A 184 -20.21 -8.01 -7.43
CA GLY A 184 -20.43 -9.43 -7.72
C GLY A 184 -19.24 -10.08 -8.43
N ALA A 185 -19.10 -11.41 -8.28
CA ALA A 185 -18.01 -12.19 -8.86
C ALA A 185 -17.83 -11.95 -10.37
N ALA A 186 -18.94 -11.94 -11.10
CA ALA A 186 -18.96 -11.78 -12.55
C ALA A 186 -18.40 -10.43 -13.02
N ALA A 187 -18.55 -9.37 -12.21
CA ALA A 187 -18.02 -8.06 -12.55
C ALA A 187 -16.49 -8.01 -12.39
N PHE A 188 -15.95 -8.65 -11.36
CA PHE A 188 -14.49 -8.75 -11.13
C PHE A 188 -13.79 -9.69 -12.11
N ALA A 189 -14.46 -10.77 -12.51
CA ALA A 189 -13.90 -11.80 -13.38
C ALA A 189 -13.37 -11.21 -14.70
N GLY A 190 -12.11 -11.52 -15.03
CA GLY A 190 -11.44 -11.03 -16.23
C GLY A 190 -11.06 -9.55 -16.21
N ARG A 191 -11.32 -8.81 -15.11
CA ARG A 191 -10.97 -7.38 -14.97
C ARG A 191 -9.95 -7.12 -13.88
N VAL A 192 -10.25 -7.56 -12.66
CA VAL A 192 -9.41 -7.32 -11.48
C VAL A 192 -8.70 -8.61 -11.10
N SER A 193 -7.39 -8.55 -10.89
CA SER A 193 -6.61 -9.72 -10.47
C SER A 193 -7.01 -10.15 -9.06
N MET A 194 -7.40 -11.42 -8.93
CA MET A 194 -7.66 -12.09 -7.65
C MET A 194 -6.77 -13.33 -7.49
N GLN A 195 -5.69 -13.44 -8.27
CA GLN A 195 -4.81 -14.61 -8.28
C GLN A 195 -3.76 -14.53 -7.16
N GLY A 196 -4.17 -14.83 -5.93
CA GLY A 196 -3.26 -14.88 -4.77
C GLY A 196 -2.47 -16.18 -4.64
N GLU A 197 -2.72 -17.19 -5.48
CA GLU A 197 -2.05 -18.49 -5.36
C GLU A 197 -0.77 -18.54 -6.21
N PRO A 198 0.43 -18.47 -5.61
CA PRO A 198 1.69 -18.36 -6.34
C PRO A 198 2.01 -19.57 -7.23
N ALA A 199 1.45 -20.74 -6.91
CA ALA A 199 1.58 -21.93 -7.76
C ALA A 199 0.93 -21.78 -9.15
N ARG A 200 0.06 -20.77 -9.33
CA ARG A 200 -0.59 -20.45 -10.61
C ARG A 200 0.09 -19.31 -11.35
N TRP A 201 1.20 -18.78 -10.84
CA TRP A 201 1.98 -17.74 -11.49
C TRP A 201 2.96 -18.36 -12.50
N PRO A 202 3.32 -17.64 -13.58
CA PRO A 202 4.34 -18.11 -14.51
C PRO A 202 5.66 -18.34 -13.77
N ARG A 203 6.48 -19.28 -14.28
CA ARG A 203 7.81 -19.54 -13.72
C ARG A 203 8.66 -18.27 -13.73
N ARG A 204 9.46 -18.12 -12.68
CA ARG A 204 10.15 -16.88 -12.30
C ARG A 204 11.42 -16.56 -13.09
N ASP A 205 11.81 -17.42 -14.01
CA ASP A 205 13.13 -17.46 -14.65
C ASP A 205 13.47 -16.24 -15.54
N ALA A 206 12.71 -15.14 -15.43
CA ALA A 206 12.83 -13.95 -16.25
C ALA A 206 12.78 -12.63 -15.46
N VAL A 207 12.92 -12.65 -14.12
CA VAL A 207 12.98 -11.43 -13.30
C VAL A 207 14.06 -11.52 -12.23
N ASP A 208 14.63 -10.38 -11.84
CA ASP A 208 15.64 -10.27 -10.78
C ASP A 208 15.01 -10.31 -9.38
N LEU A 209 13.80 -9.75 -9.25
CA LEU A 209 13.01 -9.76 -8.02
C LEU A 209 11.52 -9.90 -8.36
N THR A 210 10.81 -10.73 -7.60
CA THR A 210 9.34 -10.73 -7.61
C THR A 210 8.81 -10.03 -6.37
N CYS A 211 7.95 -9.04 -6.58
CA CYS A 211 7.23 -8.28 -5.58
C CYS A 211 5.74 -8.67 -5.60
N ALA A 212 5.17 -9.06 -4.46
CA ALA A 212 3.73 -9.20 -4.32
C ALA A 212 3.13 -7.92 -3.72
N VAL A 213 2.01 -7.47 -4.28
CA VAL A 213 1.25 -6.28 -3.82
C VAL A 213 -0.18 -6.71 -3.48
N PRO A 214 -0.37 -7.46 -2.38
CA PRO A 214 -1.67 -7.99 -2.01
C PRO A 214 -2.56 -6.94 -1.35
N HIS A 215 -3.83 -6.91 -1.74
CA HIS A 215 -4.87 -6.17 -1.05
C HIS A 215 -5.70 -7.16 -0.20
N TRP A 216 -5.42 -7.21 1.11
CA TRP A 216 -5.73 -8.37 1.95
C TRP A 216 -5.97 -8.04 3.44
N ASP A 217 -6.13 -9.07 4.28
CA ASP A 217 -6.40 -8.95 5.72
C ASP A 217 -7.70 -8.20 6.04
N TRP A 218 -7.95 -7.93 7.31
CA TRP A 218 -9.12 -7.21 7.77
C TRP A 218 -8.80 -5.77 8.13
N GLU A 219 -9.68 -4.87 7.69
CA GLU A 219 -9.61 -3.44 8.00
C GLU A 219 -9.49 -3.17 9.50
N PHE A 220 -8.65 -2.21 9.86
CA PHE A 220 -8.44 -1.71 11.22
C PHE A 220 -7.94 -2.78 12.22
N ARG A 221 -7.10 -3.71 11.76
CA ARG A 221 -6.30 -4.61 12.61
C ARG A 221 -4.82 -4.33 12.44
N HIS A 222 -4.13 -4.01 13.54
CA HIS A 222 -2.69 -3.79 13.48
C HIS A 222 -1.87 -5.07 13.36
N PHE A 223 -2.36 -6.18 13.89
CA PHE A 223 -1.66 -7.46 13.78
C PHE A 223 -2.34 -8.33 12.73
N PRO A 224 -1.56 -8.81 11.73
CA PRO A 224 -2.11 -9.58 10.63
C PRO A 224 -2.68 -10.91 11.12
N GLN A 225 -3.68 -11.42 10.40
CA GLN A 225 -4.28 -12.70 10.72
C GLN A 225 -3.34 -13.88 10.44
N ALA A 226 -3.59 -15.00 11.12
CA ALA A 226 -2.81 -16.21 10.94
C ALA A 226 -2.82 -16.68 9.48
N GLU A 227 -3.96 -16.54 8.80
CA GLU A 227 -4.17 -16.86 7.39
C GLU A 227 -3.36 -15.93 6.47
N THR A 228 -3.32 -14.62 6.77
CA THR A 228 -2.50 -13.65 6.05
C THR A 228 -1.01 -13.99 6.19
N ARG A 229 -0.55 -14.27 7.42
CA ARG A 229 0.84 -14.70 7.66
C ARG A 229 1.16 -16.03 6.97
N ALA A 230 0.23 -16.98 6.96
CA ALA A 230 0.40 -18.24 6.25
C ALA A 230 0.50 -18.03 4.73
N LEU A 231 -0.28 -17.12 4.14
CA LEU A 231 -0.16 -16.76 2.74
C LEU A 231 1.18 -16.07 2.45
N ALA A 232 1.63 -15.14 3.30
CA ALA A 232 2.95 -14.51 3.17
C ALA A 232 4.09 -15.55 3.16
N ARG A 233 4.02 -16.57 4.03
CA ARG A 233 4.98 -17.70 4.03
C ARG A 233 4.91 -18.52 2.74
N ARG A 234 3.72 -18.81 2.20
CA ARG A 234 3.58 -19.52 0.92
C ARG A 234 4.17 -18.72 -0.24
N LEU A 235 3.93 -17.41 -0.27
CA LEU A 235 4.51 -16.50 -1.27
C LEU A 235 6.04 -16.49 -1.19
N ALA A 236 6.59 -16.32 0.02
CA ALA A 236 8.03 -16.35 0.26
C ALA A 236 8.67 -17.69 -0.13
N ALA A 237 8.04 -18.82 0.24
CA ALA A 237 8.50 -20.17 -0.10
C ALA A 237 8.53 -20.43 -1.62
N GLN A 238 7.68 -19.73 -2.38
CA GLN A 238 7.70 -19.79 -3.84
C GLN A 238 8.75 -18.87 -4.46
N GLY A 239 9.46 -18.06 -3.68
CA GLY A 239 10.53 -17.15 -4.13
C GLY A 239 10.14 -15.67 -4.21
N VAL A 240 8.98 -15.25 -3.66
CA VAL A 240 8.66 -13.81 -3.57
C VAL A 240 9.62 -13.18 -2.58
N GLY A 241 10.39 -12.18 -3.03
CA GLY A 241 11.40 -11.52 -2.20
C GLY A 241 10.84 -10.32 -1.43
N LEU A 242 9.81 -9.66 -1.96
CA LEU A 242 9.19 -8.50 -1.31
C LEU A 242 7.66 -8.61 -1.35
N ILE A 243 7.00 -8.35 -0.22
CA ILE A 243 5.55 -8.33 -0.10
C ILE A 243 5.16 -7.03 0.59
N ALA A 244 4.34 -6.20 -0.06
CA ALA A 244 3.85 -4.95 0.50
C ALA A 244 2.32 -4.93 0.39
N GLY A 245 1.64 -5.11 1.52
CA GLY A 245 0.19 -5.24 1.58
C GLY A 245 -0.55 -3.93 1.80
N HIS A 246 -1.80 -3.93 1.36
CA HIS A 246 -2.77 -2.84 1.41
C HIS A 246 -4.07 -3.30 2.10
N HIS A 247 -5.09 -2.44 2.16
CA HIS A 247 -6.47 -2.72 2.65
C HIS A 247 -6.68 -2.65 4.17
N ALA A 248 -5.67 -2.92 4.99
CA ALA A 248 -5.86 -2.88 6.44
C ALA A 248 -6.23 -1.47 6.96
N HIS A 249 -6.00 -0.41 6.18
CA HIS A 249 -6.20 1.01 6.53
C HIS A 249 -5.51 1.46 7.83
N VAL A 250 -4.58 0.63 8.33
CA VAL A 250 -3.69 0.90 9.45
C VAL A 250 -2.33 0.30 9.14
N VAL A 251 -1.28 0.89 9.71
CA VAL A 251 0.06 0.29 9.64
C VAL A 251 0.07 -1.03 10.43
N GLN A 252 0.63 -2.06 9.80
CA GLN A 252 0.89 -3.37 10.36
C GLN A 252 2.40 -3.65 10.40
N PRO A 253 2.86 -4.62 11.21
CA PRO A 253 4.27 -4.99 11.34
C PRO A 253 4.99 -5.35 10.04
N VAL A 254 6.31 -5.33 10.13
CA VAL A 254 7.22 -5.91 9.15
C VAL A 254 7.67 -7.29 9.63
N GLU A 255 7.77 -8.28 8.74
CA GLU A 255 8.30 -9.63 9.03
C GLU A 255 9.38 -9.99 8.01
N ARG A 256 10.42 -10.68 8.47
CA ARG A 256 11.41 -11.32 7.60
C ARG A 256 11.12 -12.81 7.55
N ILE A 257 10.91 -13.36 6.37
CA ILE A 257 10.66 -14.79 6.14
C ILE A 257 11.79 -15.33 5.27
N GLY A 258 12.84 -15.85 5.90
CA GLY A 258 14.08 -16.18 5.20
C GLY A 258 14.69 -14.93 4.55
N LYS A 259 14.83 -14.92 3.23
CA LYS A 259 15.31 -13.76 2.45
C LYS A 259 14.20 -12.78 2.07
N ALA A 260 12.93 -13.13 2.30
CA ALA A 260 11.79 -12.29 1.91
C ALA A 260 11.48 -11.24 2.98
N LEU A 261 11.14 -10.03 2.54
CA LEU A 261 10.63 -8.94 3.37
C LEU A 261 9.12 -8.80 3.18
N VAL A 262 8.39 -8.68 4.28
CA VAL A 262 6.93 -8.51 4.28
C VAL A 262 6.56 -7.28 5.09
N ALA A 263 5.93 -6.28 4.48
CA ALA A 263 5.15 -5.26 5.16
C ALA A 263 3.67 -5.61 4.98
N TYR A 264 2.98 -5.97 6.07
CA TYR A 264 1.63 -6.53 5.97
C TYR A 264 0.56 -5.49 5.56
N GLY A 265 0.75 -4.24 5.98
CA GLY A 265 -0.18 -3.15 5.75
C GLY A 265 0.49 -1.81 5.99
N LEU A 266 0.36 -0.88 5.04
CA LEU A 266 0.98 0.45 5.12
C LEU A 266 -0.01 1.55 5.58
N GLY A 267 -1.27 1.19 5.81
CA GLY A 267 -2.35 2.14 6.05
C GLY A 267 -2.67 2.98 4.81
N ASP A 268 -3.37 4.09 4.98
CA ASP A 268 -3.66 4.98 3.85
C ASP A 268 -2.51 5.97 3.63
N PHE A 269 -2.17 6.19 2.36
CA PHE A 269 -1.35 7.32 1.97
C PHE A 269 -2.17 8.60 1.85
N LEU A 270 -3.34 8.53 1.21
CA LEU A 270 -4.39 9.56 1.19
C LEU A 270 -5.72 8.93 1.59
N GLY A 271 -6.46 9.56 2.50
CA GLY A 271 -7.57 8.91 3.22
C GLY A 271 -8.67 8.30 2.34
N THR A 272 -9.01 7.04 2.66
CA THR A 272 -9.86 6.14 1.86
C THR A 272 -11.24 5.88 2.44
N ALA A 273 -11.34 5.60 3.74
CA ALA A 273 -12.56 5.07 4.33
C ALA A 273 -13.54 6.15 4.81
N PHE A 274 -13.03 7.28 5.34
CA PHE A 274 -13.86 8.32 5.92
C PHE A 274 -13.28 9.70 5.68
N ALA A 275 -14.15 10.68 5.40
CA ALA A 275 -13.78 12.09 5.37
C ALA A 275 -13.16 12.60 6.69
N ARG A 276 -13.44 11.89 7.80
CA ARG A 276 -12.84 12.12 9.12
C ARG A 276 -12.37 10.80 9.70
N GLN A 277 -11.25 10.30 9.21
CA GLN A 277 -10.73 9.04 9.67
C GLN A 277 -10.35 9.13 11.16
N PRO A 278 -10.90 8.23 12.00
CA PRO A 278 -10.62 8.26 13.43
C PRO A 278 -9.20 7.76 13.72
N TRP A 279 -8.74 8.04 14.93
CA TRP A 279 -7.54 7.43 15.48
C TRP A 279 -7.69 5.90 15.51
N PRO A 280 -6.67 5.11 15.10
CA PRO A 280 -5.33 5.47 14.67
C PRO A 280 -5.17 5.43 13.13
N GLY A 281 -6.25 5.34 12.36
CA GLY A 281 -6.21 5.15 10.91
C GLY A 281 -5.51 6.27 10.14
N ARG A 282 -5.33 7.43 10.78
CA ARG A 282 -4.57 8.59 10.26
C ARG A 282 -3.05 8.40 10.25
N ILE A 283 -2.54 7.32 10.85
CA ILE A 283 -1.13 6.95 10.76
C ILE A 283 -0.95 6.11 9.49
N GLY A 284 -0.01 6.52 8.64
CA GLY A 284 0.43 5.75 7.48
C GLY A 284 1.91 5.40 7.57
N GLY A 285 2.36 4.52 6.68
CA GLY A 285 3.75 4.13 6.53
C GLY A 285 4.20 4.21 5.08
N ILE A 286 5.46 4.60 4.88
CA ILE A 286 6.17 4.53 3.61
C ILE A 286 7.30 3.52 3.79
N LEU A 287 7.28 2.40 3.08
CA LEU A 287 8.37 1.44 3.12
C LEU A 287 9.37 1.75 2.01
N THR A 288 10.59 2.16 2.37
CA THR A 288 11.70 2.21 1.42
C THR A 288 12.50 0.92 1.45
N VAL A 289 12.86 0.40 0.27
CA VAL A 289 13.64 -0.82 0.11
C VAL A 289 14.74 -0.58 -0.90
N ASP A 290 15.98 -0.84 -0.51
CA ASP A 290 17.14 -0.81 -1.40
C ASP A 290 17.40 -2.22 -1.95
N ILE A 291 17.41 -2.35 -3.26
CA ILE A 291 17.58 -3.61 -3.97
C ILE A 291 18.92 -3.59 -4.70
N SER A 292 19.75 -4.61 -4.50
CA SER A 292 21.06 -4.67 -5.12
C SER A 292 20.98 -4.81 -6.64
N ALA A 293 21.82 -4.03 -7.34
CA ALA A 293 22.07 -4.12 -8.76
C ALA A 293 23.47 -4.69 -9.09
N ASP A 294 24.21 -5.14 -8.07
CA ASP A 294 25.50 -5.80 -8.25
C ASP A 294 25.32 -7.24 -8.74
N ALA A 295 26.28 -7.75 -9.52
CA ALA A 295 26.13 -9.04 -10.19
C ALA A 295 25.88 -10.20 -9.20
N ASP A 296 26.62 -10.25 -8.10
CA ASP A 296 26.59 -11.37 -7.15
C ASP A 296 25.35 -11.37 -6.24
N THR A 297 24.71 -10.21 -6.06
CA THR A 297 23.56 -10.05 -5.17
C THR A 297 22.34 -9.48 -5.89
N ARG A 298 22.34 -9.55 -7.23
CA ARG A 298 21.35 -8.91 -8.09
C ARG A 298 19.92 -9.28 -7.69
N GLY A 299 19.09 -8.26 -7.46
CA GLY A 299 17.69 -8.44 -7.07
C GLY A 299 17.47 -8.77 -5.58
N ALA A 300 18.52 -9.00 -4.79
CA ALA A 300 18.39 -9.19 -3.36
C ALA A 300 18.13 -7.86 -2.63
N ILE A 301 17.31 -7.90 -1.58
CA ILE A 301 17.07 -6.75 -0.71
C ILE A 301 18.33 -6.51 0.11
N ALA A 302 18.90 -5.31 0.00
CA ALA A 302 20.09 -4.88 0.71
C ALA A 302 19.76 -4.22 2.06
N ALA A 303 18.74 -3.37 2.07
CA ALA A 303 18.26 -2.70 3.28
C ALA A 303 16.80 -2.28 3.13
N TYR A 304 16.13 -2.02 4.24
CA TYR A 304 14.81 -1.41 4.24
C TYR A 304 14.60 -0.49 5.43
N ARG A 305 13.59 0.39 5.31
CA ARG A 305 13.11 1.26 6.39
C ARG A 305 11.63 1.59 6.18
N LEU A 306 10.83 1.43 7.23
CA LEU A 306 9.45 1.88 7.30
C LEU A 306 9.41 3.26 7.96
N HIS A 307 9.05 4.27 7.19
CA HIS A 307 8.95 5.66 7.61
C HIS A 307 7.50 5.97 7.96
N PRO A 308 7.17 6.14 9.25
CA PRO A 308 5.82 6.54 9.63
C PRO A 308 5.56 8.00 9.34
N PHE A 309 4.32 8.30 9.04
CA PHE A 309 3.83 9.67 8.96
C PHE A 309 2.40 9.75 9.48
N MET A 310 1.95 10.96 9.77
CA MET A 310 0.60 11.27 10.20
C MET A 310 -0.11 12.12 9.15
N ARG A 311 -1.37 11.79 8.89
CA ARG A 311 -2.29 12.63 8.12
C ARG A 311 -3.04 13.54 9.08
N LEU A 312 -2.67 14.82 9.07
CA LEU A 312 -3.36 15.87 9.82
C LEU A 312 -4.45 16.48 8.94
N ARG A 313 -5.50 16.99 9.56
CA ARG A 313 -6.53 17.73 8.82
C ARG A 313 -6.09 19.18 8.63
N ALA A 314 -6.18 19.67 7.40
CA ALA A 314 -5.97 21.07 7.04
C ALA A 314 -7.19 21.56 6.24
N GLY A 315 -8.27 21.97 6.93
CA GLY A 315 -9.50 22.42 6.27
C GLY A 315 -10.23 21.28 5.54
N ASP A 316 -10.16 21.29 4.21
CA ASP A 316 -10.81 20.37 3.27
C ASP A 316 -9.87 19.35 2.61
N HIS A 317 -8.60 19.34 3.03
CA HIS A 317 -7.56 18.40 2.61
C HIS A 317 -6.74 17.92 3.82
N GLU A 318 -5.89 16.94 3.57
CA GLU A 318 -4.93 16.39 4.53
C GLU A 318 -3.56 17.08 4.39
N ARG A 319 -2.85 17.19 5.50
CA ARG A 319 -1.42 17.54 5.55
C ARG A 319 -0.64 16.32 6.01
N LEU A 320 0.26 15.82 5.17
CA LEU A 320 1.15 14.71 5.48
C LEU A 320 2.36 15.24 6.24
N VAL A 321 2.62 14.72 7.44
CA VAL A 321 3.76 15.14 8.28
C VAL A 321 4.50 13.93 8.84
N PRO A 322 5.85 13.94 8.86
CA PRO A 322 6.64 12.95 9.59
C PRO A 322 6.25 12.93 11.08
N ILE A 323 6.41 11.78 11.75
CA ILE A 323 6.16 11.72 13.21
C ILE A 323 7.05 12.72 13.95
N GLU A 324 8.27 12.92 13.49
CA GLU A 324 9.28 13.80 14.09
C GLU A 324 8.85 15.26 14.10
N ALA A 325 8.02 15.67 13.14
CA ALA A 325 7.46 17.01 13.01
C ALA A 325 6.20 17.22 13.87
N LEU A 326 5.69 16.17 14.54
CA LEU A 326 4.59 16.31 15.49
C LEU A 326 5.10 16.89 16.81
N GLU A 327 4.19 17.51 17.57
CA GLU A 327 4.50 18.13 18.86
C GLU A 327 3.61 17.60 19.99
N GLY A 328 4.10 17.74 21.23
CA GLY A 328 3.34 17.47 22.46
C GLY A 328 2.77 16.05 22.56
N ALA A 329 1.58 15.96 23.14
CA ALA A 329 0.91 14.67 23.41
C ALA A 329 0.59 13.88 22.13
N LEU A 330 0.39 14.56 20.99
CA LEU A 330 0.10 13.87 19.75
C LEU A 330 1.32 13.07 19.27
N ARG A 331 2.52 13.67 19.29
CA ARG A 331 3.77 12.98 18.97
C ARG A 331 3.94 11.75 19.84
N GLN A 332 3.82 11.90 21.16
CA GLN A 332 3.99 10.80 22.11
C GLN A 332 3.02 9.65 21.81
N ASN A 333 1.73 9.96 21.63
CA ASN A 333 0.72 8.95 21.33
C ASN A 333 0.99 8.19 20.02
N VAL A 334 1.47 8.89 18.98
CA VAL A 334 1.80 8.26 17.68
C VAL A 334 3.05 7.40 17.82
N THR A 335 4.10 7.90 18.46
CA THR A 335 5.32 7.15 18.71
C THR A 335 5.05 5.89 19.52
N ASP A 336 4.34 5.99 20.65
CA ASP A 336 4.01 4.84 21.50
C ASP A 336 3.20 3.80 20.74
N ARG A 337 2.25 4.26 19.90
CA ARG A 337 1.45 3.38 19.06
C ARG A 337 2.33 2.65 18.05
N PHE A 338 3.23 3.34 17.39
CA PHE A 338 4.10 2.76 16.36
C PHE A 338 5.07 1.75 16.96
N VAL A 339 5.69 2.08 18.10
CA VAL A 339 6.56 1.18 18.87
C VAL A 339 5.81 -0.10 19.27
N ALA A 340 4.56 0.04 19.74
CA ALA A 340 3.75 -1.10 20.14
C ALA A 340 3.35 -2.02 18.97
N VAL A 341 3.27 -1.49 17.74
CA VAL A 341 2.92 -2.26 16.54
C VAL A 341 4.16 -2.88 15.89
N LEU A 342 5.25 -2.13 15.73
CA LEU A 342 6.40 -2.56 14.93
C LEU A 342 7.47 -3.34 15.69
N VAL A 343 7.35 -3.50 17.01
CA VAL A 343 8.31 -4.22 17.84
C VAL A 343 9.75 -3.69 17.64
N THR A 344 10.06 -2.61 18.38
CA THR A 344 11.37 -1.96 18.64
C THR A 344 11.87 -0.84 17.71
N GLY A 345 12.20 0.29 18.37
CA GLY A 345 13.28 1.26 18.05
C GLY A 345 13.07 2.25 16.91
N ILE A 346 12.46 3.41 17.17
CA ILE A 346 12.82 4.63 16.42
C ILE A 346 14.14 5.11 17.04
N ASP A 347 15.26 4.50 16.67
CA ASP A 347 16.55 4.97 17.16
C ASP A 347 16.87 6.31 16.49
N GLY A 348 16.71 7.37 17.29
CA GLY A 348 17.16 8.72 16.99
C GLY A 348 18.65 8.70 16.65
N HIS A 349 19.00 9.25 15.50
CA HIS A 349 20.38 9.53 15.17
C HIS A 349 20.85 10.70 16.05
N SER A 350 21.78 10.39 16.95
CA SER A 350 22.77 11.35 17.46
C SER A 350 23.77 11.69 16.37
#